data_AF-F3FCZ0-F1
#
_entry.id   AF-F3FCZ0-F1
#
_cell.length_a   1.000
_cell.length_b   1.000
_cell.length_c   1.000
_cell.angle_alpha   90.00
_cell.angle_beta   90.00
_cell.angle_gamma   90.00
#
_symmetry.space_group_name_H-M   'P 1'
#
loop_
_entity.id
_entity.type
_entity.pdbx_description
1 polymer ?
#
loop_
_entity_poly.entity_id
_entity_poly.type
_entity_poly.pdbx_seq_one_letter_code
_entity_poly.pdbx_strand_id
1 'polypeptide(L)'
;QLIQLFVSIRDRDNNRDLTGDPWNGHTLEWSTSSPPPFYNFAELPKADDVDPFTDAKRAGTAYKVPARYSAIHMPNNTATGLYMGMLLTVFGFAFIWHIWWLVGASLVATIAVFVAHAMRDDQGYMVPAEDVARIEGEHHKVLAANGAYTPVKSSLEQV
;
A
#
# COMPACT_ATOMS: atom_id res chain seq x y z
N GLN A 1 7.97 -5.38 -26.22
CA GLN A 1 7.63 -4.74 -24.93
C GLN A 1 6.12 -4.55 -24.73
N LEU A 2 5.36 -3.86 -25.60
CA LEU A 2 3.91 -3.64 -25.37
C LEU A 2 3.05 -4.91 -25.40
N ILE A 3 3.43 -5.90 -26.23
CA ILE A 3 2.70 -7.18 -26.34
C ILE A 3 2.69 -7.93 -24.99
N GLN A 4 3.80 -7.92 -24.25
CA GLN A 4 3.90 -8.56 -22.95
C GLN A 4 2.90 -7.98 -21.95
N LEU A 5 2.80 -6.65 -21.88
CA LEU A 5 1.82 -5.96 -21.03
C LEU A 5 0.38 -6.28 -21.45
N PHE A 6 0.10 -6.25 -22.75
CA PHE A 6 -1.24 -6.51 -23.27
C PHE A 6 -1.72 -7.93 -22.93
N VAL A 7 -0.89 -8.95 -23.21
CA VAL A 7 -1.23 -10.36 -22.93
C VAL A 7 -1.37 -10.58 -21.43
N SER A 8 -0.49 -10.01 -20.62
CA SER A 8 -0.55 -10.12 -19.15
C SER A 8 -1.83 -9.52 -18.57
N ILE A 9 -2.28 -8.36 -19.06
CA ILE A 9 -3.51 -7.72 -18.59
C ILE A 9 -4.74 -8.49 -19.07
N ARG A 10 -4.75 -8.93 -20.34
CA ARG A 10 -5.85 -9.70 -20.92
C ARG A 10 -6.09 -11.01 -20.16
N ASP A 11 -5.01 -11.73 -19.84
CA ASP A 11 -5.07 -13.06 -19.25
C ASP A 11 -4.84 -13.03 -17.72
N ARG A 12 -5.01 -11.85 -17.08
CA ARG A 12 -4.70 -11.64 -15.66
C ARG A 12 -5.46 -12.55 -14.71
N ASP A 13 -6.71 -12.89 -15.05
CA ASP A 13 -7.58 -13.68 -14.18
C ASP A 13 -7.12 -15.14 -14.09
N ASN A 14 -6.38 -15.63 -15.08
CA ASN A 14 -5.80 -16.98 -15.11
C ASN A 14 -4.41 -17.04 -14.44
N ASN A 15 -3.75 -15.89 -14.27
CA ASN A 15 -2.35 -15.79 -13.83
C ASN A 15 -2.22 -15.04 -12.50
N ARG A 16 -3.23 -15.15 -11.63
CA ARG A 16 -3.25 -14.45 -10.34
C ARG A 16 -2.35 -15.18 -9.34
N ASP A 17 -1.54 -14.41 -8.63
CA ASP A 17 -0.97 -14.88 -7.38
C ASP A 17 -2.04 -14.82 -6.29
N LEU A 18 -2.24 -15.95 -5.60
CA LEU A 18 -3.22 -16.11 -4.53
C LEU A 18 -2.57 -16.16 -3.14
N THR A 19 -1.25 -16.28 -3.06
CA THR A 19 -0.54 -16.41 -1.79
C THR A 19 0.09 -15.10 -1.33
N GLY A 20 0.48 -14.22 -2.25
CA GLY A 20 1.34 -13.08 -1.94
C GLY A 20 2.83 -13.35 -2.18
N ASP A 21 3.21 -14.62 -2.38
CA ASP A 21 4.58 -15.07 -2.55
C ASP A 21 4.71 -16.02 -3.77
N PRO A 22 4.67 -15.49 -5.01
CA PRO A 22 4.76 -16.30 -6.21
C PRO A 22 6.18 -16.83 -6.49
N TRP A 23 7.20 -16.30 -5.80
CA TRP A 23 8.62 -16.59 -6.07
C TRP A 23 9.38 -17.20 -4.90
N ASN A 24 8.69 -17.50 -3.79
CA ASN A 24 9.33 -17.87 -2.53
C ASN A 24 10.34 -16.80 -2.05
N GLY A 25 9.94 -15.53 -2.08
CA GLY A 25 10.75 -14.36 -1.74
C GLY A 25 11.19 -14.33 -0.28
N HIS A 26 12.16 -13.45 0.02
CA HIS A 26 12.91 -13.49 1.28
C HIS A 26 12.52 -12.39 2.29
N THR A 27 11.98 -11.30 1.76
CA THR A 27 11.71 -10.02 2.41
C THR A 27 10.22 -9.83 2.69
N LEU A 28 9.87 -8.81 3.48
CA LEU A 28 8.53 -8.65 4.05
C LEU A 28 7.43 -8.33 3.03
N GLU A 29 7.75 -7.79 1.86
CA GLU A 29 6.74 -7.52 0.83
C GLU A 29 6.02 -8.80 0.38
N TRP A 30 6.72 -9.94 0.40
CA TRP A 30 6.18 -11.27 0.08
C TRP A 30 5.34 -11.88 1.19
N SER A 31 5.26 -11.23 2.36
CA SER A 31 4.38 -11.64 3.45
C SER A 31 2.99 -11.01 3.38
N THR A 32 2.76 -10.09 2.44
CA THR A 32 1.48 -9.40 2.26
C THR A 32 0.61 -10.09 1.20
N SER A 33 -0.69 -9.79 1.16
CA SER A 33 -1.58 -10.33 0.14
C SER A 33 -1.27 -9.81 -1.27
N SER A 34 -1.79 -10.49 -2.30
CA SER A 34 -1.73 -10.04 -3.70
C SER A 34 -3.11 -9.65 -4.23
N PRO A 35 -3.42 -8.35 -4.41
CA PRO A 35 -2.61 -7.17 -4.09
C PRO A 35 -2.53 -6.89 -2.57
N PRO A 36 -1.54 -6.10 -2.11
CA PRO A 36 -1.42 -5.75 -0.70
C PRO A 36 -2.58 -4.86 -0.26
N PRO A 37 -2.99 -4.92 1.02
CA PRO A 37 -3.97 -3.99 1.55
C PRO A 37 -3.41 -2.57 1.55
N PHE A 38 -4.28 -1.56 1.49
CA PHE A 38 -3.87 -0.15 1.41
C PHE A 38 -3.08 0.35 2.64
N TYR A 39 -3.12 -0.40 3.75
CA TYR A 39 -2.32 -0.16 4.96
C TYR A 39 -1.03 -0.98 5.04
N ASN A 40 -0.72 -1.79 4.01
CA ASN A 40 0.40 -2.74 3.92
C ASN A 40 0.37 -3.85 4.99
N PHE A 41 0.62 -3.52 6.25
CA PHE A 41 0.69 -4.48 7.35
C PHE A 41 -0.31 -4.12 8.44
N ALA A 42 -1.11 -5.09 8.87
CA ALA A 42 -2.07 -4.89 9.96
C ALA A 42 -1.38 -4.73 11.33
N GLU A 43 -0.24 -5.40 11.51
CA GLU A 43 0.67 -5.22 12.65
C GLU A 43 2.08 -4.99 12.13
N LEU A 44 2.86 -4.15 12.81
CA LEU A 44 4.24 -3.89 12.40
C LEU A 44 5.08 -5.17 12.51
N PRO A 45 5.65 -5.67 11.39
CA PRO A 45 6.46 -6.87 11.42
C PRO A 45 7.77 -6.60 12.16
N LYS A 46 8.25 -7.60 12.91
CA LYS A 46 9.57 -7.56 13.54
C LYS A 46 10.61 -8.06 12.53
N ALA A 47 11.58 -7.21 12.19
CA ALA A 47 12.69 -7.56 11.32
C ALA A 47 13.98 -7.65 12.15
N ASP A 48 14.35 -8.87 12.55
CA ASP A 48 15.57 -9.13 13.33
C ASP A 48 16.82 -9.34 12.43
N ASP A 49 16.62 -9.69 11.16
CA ASP A 49 17.67 -9.95 10.16
C ASP A 49 17.28 -9.37 8.79
N VAL A 50 18.15 -9.50 7.79
CA VAL A 50 17.97 -9.01 6.41
C VAL A 50 16.85 -9.74 5.67
N ASP A 51 16.65 -11.04 5.95
CA ASP A 51 15.66 -11.90 5.30
C ASP A 51 14.57 -12.38 6.28
N PRO A 52 13.82 -11.47 6.92
CA PRO A 52 12.93 -11.79 8.05
C PRO A 52 11.79 -12.73 7.65
N PHE A 53 11.34 -12.69 6.40
CA PHE A 53 10.27 -13.57 5.93
C PHE A 53 10.76 -15.00 5.67
N THR A 54 12.01 -15.16 5.23
CA THR A 54 12.64 -16.49 5.12
C THR A 54 12.71 -17.17 6.48
N ASP A 55 13.14 -16.43 7.49
CA ASP A 55 13.27 -16.96 8.85
C ASP A 55 11.90 -17.26 9.46
N ALA A 56 10.90 -16.40 9.22
CA ALA A 56 9.53 -16.67 9.61
C ALA A 56 8.96 -17.93 8.93
N LYS A 57 9.28 -18.18 7.65
CA LYS A 57 8.90 -19.41 6.94
C LYS A 57 9.57 -20.64 7.54
N ARG A 58 10.87 -20.58 7.82
CA ARG A 58 11.63 -21.67 8.47
C ARG A 58 11.13 -21.98 9.88
N ALA A 59 10.75 -20.95 10.63
CA ALA A 59 10.20 -21.07 11.97
C ALA A 59 8.71 -21.48 12.00
N GLY A 60 8.04 -21.51 10.84
CA GLY A 60 6.60 -21.81 10.74
C GLY A 60 5.70 -20.69 11.28
N THR A 61 6.20 -19.47 11.40
CA THR A 61 5.50 -18.30 11.95
C THR A 61 5.10 -17.26 10.89
N ALA A 62 5.44 -17.49 9.62
CA ALA A 62 5.23 -16.56 8.51
C ALA A 62 3.80 -16.00 8.36
N TYR A 63 2.77 -16.82 8.62
CA TYR A 63 1.36 -16.46 8.40
C TYR A 63 0.54 -16.53 9.70
N LYS A 64 1.15 -16.18 10.83
CA LYS A 64 0.48 -16.23 12.12
C LYS A 64 -0.64 -15.19 12.19
N VAL A 65 -1.86 -15.65 12.49
CA VAL A 65 -3.01 -14.76 12.73
C VAL A 65 -2.83 -14.07 14.08
N PRO A 66 -2.84 -12.72 14.14
CA PRO A 66 -2.80 -12.00 15.40
C PRO A 66 -4.04 -12.25 16.26
N ALA A 67 -3.89 -12.16 17.58
CA ALA A 67 -5.01 -12.37 18.50
C ALA A 67 -6.03 -11.21 18.46
N ARG A 68 -5.57 -10.00 18.11
CA ARG A 68 -6.42 -8.80 18.07
C ARG A 68 -5.84 -7.77 17.12
N TYR A 69 -6.68 -7.24 16.24
CA TYR A 69 -6.35 -6.10 15.41
C TYR A 69 -6.61 -4.77 16.12
N SER A 70 -5.84 -3.75 15.75
CA SER A 70 -6.00 -2.38 16.21
C SER A 70 -6.50 -1.48 15.08
N ALA A 71 -7.09 -0.33 15.43
CA ALA A 71 -7.48 0.65 14.43
C ALA A 71 -6.22 1.32 13.86
N ILE A 72 -6.15 1.46 12.54
CA ILE A 72 -4.97 1.99 11.84
C ILE A 72 -5.27 3.40 11.35
N HIS A 73 -4.37 4.33 11.66
CA HIS A 73 -4.46 5.70 11.13
C HIS A 73 -3.92 5.77 9.70
N MET A 74 -4.66 6.41 8.81
CA MET A 74 -4.32 6.55 7.40
C MET A 74 -4.46 8.01 6.93
N PRO A 75 -3.53 8.51 6.09
CA PRO A 75 -3.64 9.84 5.53
C PRO A 75 -4.78 9.93 4.51
N ASN A 76 -5.40 11.10 4.43
CA ASN A 76 -6.38 11.39 3.38
C ASN A 76 -5.68 11.71 2.05
N ASN A 77 -6.36 11.40 0.95
CA ASN A 77 -5.90 11.80 -0.38
C ASN A 77 -5.95 13.33 -0.54
N THR A 78 -5.00 13.88 -1.30
CA THR A 78 -4.98 15.31 -1.64
C THR A 78 -4.62 15.53 -3.11
N ALA A 79 -5.30 16.49 -3.74
CA ALA A 79 -5.00 16.92 -5.11
C ALA A 79 -3.94 18.06 -5.16
N THR A 80 -3.42 18.51 -4.02
CA THR A 80 -2.44 19.62 -3.95
C THR A 80 -1.28 19.42 -4.92
N GLY A 81 -0.67 18.22 -4.94
CA GLY A 81 0.46 17.93 -5.81
C GLY A 81 0.13 18.07 -7.29
N LEU A 82 -1.08 17.68 -7.72
CA LEU A 82 -1.53 17.82 -9.09
C LEU A 82 -1.67 19.30 -9.47
N TYR A 83 -2.31 20.11 -8.61
CA TYR A 83 -2.47 21.55 -8.87
C TYR A 83 -1.13 22.27 -8.93
N MET A 84 -0.22 22.00 -7.98
CA MET A 84 1.12 22.58 -7.99
C MET A 84 1.92 22.14 -9.23
N GLY A 85 1.84 20.86 -9.62
CA GLY A 85 2.50 20.34 -10.82
C GLY A 85 2.03 21.04 -12.11
N MET A 86 0.72 21.26 -12.26
CA MET A 86 0.16 21.99 -13.40
C MET A 86 0.60 23.46 -13.40
N LEU A 87 0.56 24.14 -12.25
CA LEU A 87 0.97 25.54 -12.14
C LEU A 87 2.46 25.72 -12.44
N LEU A 88 3.32 24.82 -11.95
CA LEU A 88 4.75 24.83 -12.24
C LEU A 88 5.06 24.50 -13.70
N THR A 89 4.25 23.67 -14.34
CA THR A 89 4.35 23.42 -15.78
C THR A 89 4.03 24.69 -16.58
N VAL A 90 2.96 25.40 -16.20
CA VAL A 90 2.62 26.71 -16.79
C VAL A 90 3.72 27.75 -16.53
N PHE A 91 4.27 27.78 -15.32
CA PHE A 91 5.40 28.65 -14.96
C PHE A 91 6.62 28.39 -15.85
N GLY A 92 7.04 27.13 -15.99
CA GLY A 92 8.17 26.75 -16.84
C GLY A 92 7.94 27.10 -18.31
N PHE A 93 6.74 26.82 -18.84
CA PHE A 93 6.36 27.21 -20.20
C PHE A 93 6.42 28.74 -20.39
N ALA A 94 5.86 29.51 -19.45
CA ALA A 94 5.87 30.97 -19.51
C ALA A 94 7.28 31.55 -19.47
N PHE A 95 8.18 30.95 -18.68
CA PHE A 95 9.57 31.38 -18.56
C PHE A 95 10.35 31.17 -19.86
N ILE A 96 10.17 30.03 -20.53
CA ILE A 96 10.80 29.72 -21.82
C ILE A 96 10.36 30.72 -22.90
N TRP A 97 9.06 31.03 -22.95
CA TRP A 97 8.48 31.93 -23.96
C TRP A 97 8.49 33.41 -23.56
N HIS A 98 9.19 33.78 -22.47
CA HIS A 98 9.33 35.15 -21.99
C HIS A 98 7.98 35.86 -21.69
N ILE A 99 6.97 35.10 -21.26
CA ILE A 99 5.63 35.60 -20.91
C ILE A 99 5.63 36.05 -19.44
N TRP A 100 6.25 37.20 -19.15
CA TRP A 100 6.57 37.63 -17.78
C TRP A 100 5.36 37.78 -16.85
N TRP A 101 4.21 38.23 -17.35
CA TRP A 101 3.00 38.33 -16.51
C TRP A 101 2.53 36.95 -16.03
N LEU A 102 2.66 35.93 -16.88
CA LEU A 102 2.24 34.57 -16.59
C LEU A 102 3.24 33.88 -15.65
N VAL A 103 4.54 34.21 -15.77
CA VAL A 103 5.58 33.81 -14.80
C VAL A 103 5.21 34.29 -13.40
N GLY A 104 4.90 35.58 -13.24
CA GLY A 104 4.48 36.15 -11.96
C GLY A 104 3.19 35.51 -11.43
N ALA A 105 2.16 35.40 -12.28
CA ALA A 105 0.87 34.85 -11.89
C ALA A 105 0.94 33.38 -11.46
N SER A 106 1.62 32.53 -12.23
CA SER A 106 1.77 31.10 -11.93
C SER A 106 2.62 30.84 -10.68
N LEU A 107 3.65 31.64 -10.44
CA LEU A 107 4.44 31.56 -9.21
C LEU A 107 3.60 31.92 -7.98
N VAL A 108 2.89 33.05 -8.03
CA VAL A 108 2.00 33.48 -6.94
C VAL A 108 0.91 32.43 -6.69
N ALA A 109 0.30 31.89 -7.73
CA ALA A 109 -0.70 30.83 -7.61
C ALA A 109 -0.11 29.56 -6.97
N THR A 110 1.11 29.16 -7.35
CA THR A 110 1.79 27.99 -6.76
C THR A 110 2.03 28.20 -5.26
N ILE A 111 2.54 29.38 -4.88
CA ILE A 111 2.75 29.75 -3.47
C ILE A 111 1.41 29.76 -2.71
N ALA A 112 0.35 30.29 -3.30
CA ALA A 112 -0.97 30.33 -2.68
C ALA A 112 -1.52 28.91 -2.41
N VAL A 113 -1.37 27.97 -3.36
CA VAL A 113 -1.76 26.57 -3.17
C VAL A 113 -0.92 25.91 -2.08
N PHE A 114 0.39 26.16 -2.06
CA PHE A 114 1.28 25.66 -1.01
C PHE A 114 0.88 26.16 0.38
N VAL A 115 0.63 27.47 0.52
CA VAL A 115 0.21 28.06 1.80
C VAL A 115 -1.15 27.50 2.23
N ALA A 116 -2.12 27.40 1.32
CA ALA A 116 -3.43 26.81 1.61
C ALA A 116 -3.31 25.36 2.06
N HIS A 117 -2.37 24.59 1.49
CA HIS A 117 -2.10 23.22 1.92
C HIS A 117 -1.39 23.17 3.28
N ALA A 118 -0.41 24.04 3.54
CA ALA A 118 0.32 24.09 4.80
C ALA A 118 -0.59 24.51 5.98
N MET A 119 -1.62 25.31 5.72
CA MET A 119 -2.62 25.71 6.71
C MET A 119 -3.71 24.65 6.95
N ARG A 120 -3.72 23.56 6.18
CA ARG A 120 -4.75 22.53 6.28
C ARG A 120 -4.51 21.66 7.51
N ASP A 121 -5.46 21.65 8.43
CA ASP A 121 -5.48 20.72 9.56
C ASP A 121 -6.19 19.42 9.13
N ASP A 122 -5.46 18.56 8.42
CA ASP A 122 -5.95 17.24 7.99
C ASP A 122 -5.26 16.15 8.80
N GLN A 123 -6.01 15.62 9.77
CA GLN A 123 -5.56 14.56 10.67
C GLN A 123 -5.84 13.17 10.11
N GLY A 124 -6.07 12.98 8.81
CA GLY A 124 -6.33 11.65 8.24
C GLY A 124 -7.65 11.03 8.69
N TYR A 125 -7.74 9.70 8.58
CA TYR A 125 -8.89 8.91 9.02
C TYR A 125 -8.43 7.63 9.71
N MET A 126 -9.33 7.00 10.48
CA MET A 126 -9.06 5.73 11.15
C MET A 126 -9.74 4.60 10.39
N VAL A 127 -8.98 3.56 10.06
CA VAL A 127 -9.50 2.27 9.61
C VAL A 127 -9.93 1.48 10.84
N PRO A 128 -11.22 1.13 10.99
CA PRO A 128 -11.70 0.34 12.11
C PRO A 128 -11.00 -1.03 12.20
N ALA A 129 -10.76 -1.51 13.42
CA ALA A 129 -10.16 -2.83 13.64
C ALA A 129 -11.00 -3.98 13.05
N GLU A 130 -12.31 -3.79 12.95
CA GLU A 130 -13.23 -4.75 12.30
C GLU A 130 -13.00 -4.88 10.79
N ASP A 131 -12.69 -3.76 10.10
CA ASP A 131 -12.38 -3.79 8.67
C ASP A 131 -11.03 -4.44 8.41
N VAL A 132 -10.03 -4.14 9.25
CA VAL A 132 -8.71 -4.81 9.20
C VAL A 132 -8.89 -6.31 9.41
N ALA A 133 -9.63 -6.72 10.45
CA ALA A 133 -9.88 -8.13 10.73
C ALA A 133 -10.60 -8.85 9.59
N ARG A 134 -11.54 -8.17 8.91
CA ARG A 134 -12.24 -8.71 7.74
C ARG A 134 -11.29 -8.92 6.57
N ILE A 135 -10.48 -7.92 6.22
CA ILE A 135 -9.54 -7.98 5.09
C ILE A 135 -8.47 -9.06 5.32
N GLU A 136 -7.83 -9.07 6.49
CA GLU A 136 -6.83 -10.08 6.84
C GLU A 136 -7.45 -11.48 6.94
N GLY A 137 -8.67 -11.59 7.47
CA GLY A 137 -9.41 -12.85 7.54
C GLY A 137 -9.74 -13.42 6.16
N GLU A 138 -10.01 -12.58 5.16
CA GLU A 138 -10.17 -13.00 3.76
C GLU A 138 -8.84 -13.53 3.19
N HIS A 139 -7.73 -12.83 3.43
CA HIS A 139 -6.41 -13.28 3.00
C HIS A 139 -6.04 -14.64 3.60
N HIS A 140 -6.22 -14.84 4.91
CA HIS A 140 -5.95 -16.11 5.57
C HIS A 140 -6.81 -17.27 5.03
N LYS A 141 -8.06 -17.02 4.63
CA LYS A 141 -8.89 -18.04 3.96
C LYS A 141 -8.32 -18.44 2.61
N VAL A 142 -7.85 -17.47 1.82
CA VAL A 142 -7.22 -17.74 0.53
C VAL A 142 -5.92 -18.52 0.71
N LEU A 143 -5.09 -18.15 1.69
CA LEU A 143 -3.87 -18.89 2.01
C LEU A 143 -4.15 -20.35 2.42
N ALA A 144 -5.16 -20.56 3.28
CA ALA A 144 -5.58 -21.90 3.70
C ALA A 144 -6.07 -22.74 2.52
N ALA A 145 -6.85 -22.15 1.61
CA ALA A 145 -7.37 -22.84 0.43
C ALA A 145 -6.26 -23.24 -0.57
N ASN A 146 -5.14 -22.50 -0.60
CA ASN A 146 -4.02 -22.73 -1.51
C ASN A 146 -2.83 -23.44 -0.84
N GLY A 147 -3.00 -23.97 0.38
CA GLY A 147 -1.98 -24.79 1.05
C GLY A 147 -0.72 -24.04 1.51
N ALA A 148 -0.73 -22.70 1.46
CA ALA A 148 0.36 -21.86 1.96
C ALA A 148 0.29 -21.66 3.49
N TYR A 149 -0.84 -22.02 4.11
CA TYR A 149 -1.09 -21.90 5.54
C TYR A 149 -1.71 -23.16 6.12
N THR A 150 -1.14 -23.65 7.23
CA THR A 150 -1.79 -24.62 8.11
C THR A 150 -2.35 -23.87 9.32
N PRO A 151 -3.66 -23.91 9.60
CA PRO A 151 -4.22 -23.24 10.77
C PRO A 151 -3.62 -23.81 12.05
N VAL A 152 -2.89 -22.99 12.80
CA VAL A 152 -2.59 -23.31 14.19
C VAL A 152 -3.89 -23.08 14.95
N LYS A 153 -4.56 -24.16 15.37
CA LYS A 153 -5.76 -24.07 16.22
C LYS A 153 -5.43 -23.21 17.44
N SER A 154 -6.26 -22.20 17.69
CA SER A 154 -6.19 -21.36 18.89
C SER A 154 -6.21 -22.28 20.11
N SER A 155 -5.41 -21.97 21.14
CA SER A 155 -5.41 -22.72 22.41
C SER A 155 -6.77 -22.75 23.10
N LEU A 156 -7.71 -21.89 22.70
CA LEU A 156 -9.09 -21.88 23.17
C LEU A 156 -9.99 -22.92 22.48
N GLU A 157 -9.58 -23.47 21.32
CA GLU A 157 -10.28 -24.55 20.61
C GLU A 157 -9.68 -25.94 20.91
N GLN A 158 -8.65 -26.00 21.74
CA GLN A 158 -7.97 -27.23 22.18
C GLN A 158 -8.42 -27.69 23.59
N VAL A 159 -9.40 -27.03 24.18
CA VAL A 159 -9.99 -27.36 25.49
C VAL A 159 -11.42 -27.83 25.32
#